data_AF-A0A0F4TX13-F1
#
_entry.id   AF-A0A0F4TX13-F1
#
_cell.length_a   1.000
_cell.length_b   1.000
_cell.length_c   1.000
_cell.angle_alpha   90.00
_cell.angle_beta   90.00
_cell.angle_gamma   90.00
#
_symmetry.space_group_name_H-M   'P 1'
#
loop_
_entity.id
_entity.type
_entity.pdbx_description
1 polymer ?
#
loop_
_entity_poly.entity_id
_entity_poly.type
_entity_poly.pdbx_seq_one_letter_code
_entity_poly.pdbx_strand_id
1 'polypeptide(L)'
;MPQSQAKNLSLIAAIDLGSNSFHMVVAKAQNGEIRILERLGEKVQLAAGIDDERQLSEESMQRGLDCLKRFAQLISGMPTGAVRIVGTNALREARNRGEFIRRAEEILGHPVEVISGREEARLIYLGVSHTLADTPGKRLVADIGGGSTEFIIGQRFEPLLRESLQMGCVSYTQRYFKDGKITPARYAQAYTAARLEIMSIEHALHRLTWDEAIGSSGTIRAIGLALKAGGHGTGEVNAQGLAWLKRKLIKLGDVEKIDFEGIKPDRRAIFPAGLAILEAIFDSLELQRMDHCEGALREGVLYDLLGRHHHEDVRERTLSSLMERYHVDLEQAARVERKALHAFDQVAEDWDLDDGVWRELLGWAAKVHEVGLDIAHYQYHKHGSYLIEHSDLAGFSREDQLMLALLVRGHRRNIPRDRFADFGDEGIKLIRLCVLLRFAILFHHIRGTQEMPQVVLQANGDSLDVLFPENWLDENQLTQADFGLEAEWLTRVGFVLNVR
;
A
#
# COMPACT_ATOMS: atom_id res chain seq x y z
N MET A 1 -24.40 -41.90 -3.30
CA MET A 1 -24.23 -40.75 -2.37
C MET A 1 -23.67 -39.60 -3.16
N PRO A 2 -24.31 -38.41 -3.18
CA PRO A 2 -23.77 -37.29 -3.93
C PRO A 2 -22.52 -36.75 -3.26
N GLN A 3 -21.55 -36.43 -4.11
CA GLN A 3 -20.19 -35.99 -3.86
C GLN A 3 -20.09 -34.84 -2.84
N SER A 4 -19.16 -34.99 -1.90
CA SER A 4 -18.68 -33.91 -1.04
C SER A 4 -17.87 -32.89 -1.86
N GLN A 5 -18.55 -31.93 -2.50
CA GLN A 5 -17.91 -30.67 -2.86
C GLN A 5 -17.87 -29.76 -1.63
N ALA A 6 -16.94 -30.03 -0.71
CA ALA A 6 -16.46 -28.98 0.16
C ALA A 6 -15.52 -28.11 -0.68
N LYS A 7 -16.07 -27.18 -1.47
CA LYS A 7 -15.28 -26.07 -2.01
C LYS A 7 -14.71 -25.33 -0.80
N ASN A 8 -13.39 -25.43 -0.62
CA ASN A 8 -12.65 -24.78 0.46
C ASN A 8 -13.10 -23.33 0.59
N LEU A 9 -13.66 -23.02 1.75
CA LEU A 9 -13.97 -21.67 2.13
C LEU A 9 -12.67 -21.07 2.65
N SER A 10 -12.04 -20.20 1.86
CA SER A 10 -10.85 -19.50 2.33
C SER A 10 -11.30 -18.47 3.38
N LEU A 11 -10.95 -18.74 4.64
CA LEU A 11 -10.92 -17.68 5.64
C LEU A 11 -9.92 -16.64 5.16
N ILE A 12 -10.29 -15.37 5.24
CA ILE A 12 -9.41 -14.25 4.93
C ILE A 12 -9.49 -13.21 6.06
N ALA A 13 -8.39 -12.50 6.29
CA ALA A 13 -8.35 -11.46 7.30
C ALA A 13 -7.64 -10.21 6.78
N ALA A 14 -8.14 -9.05 7.19
CA ALA A 14 -7.49 -7.77 6.98
C ALA A 14 -7.23 -7.10 8.32
N ILE A 15 -6.00 -6.63 8.51
CA ILE A 15 -5.57 -5.90 9.70
C ILE A 15 -5.06 -4.53 9.26
N ASP A 16 -5.58 -3.47 9.87
CA ASP A 16 -5.14 -2.08 9.67
C ASP A 16 -4.43 -1.58 10.94
N LEU A 17 -3.15 -1.27 10.80
CA LEU A 17 -2.31 -0.69 11.84
C LEU A 17 -2.35 0.84 11.77
N GLY A 18 -3.49 1.39 12.19
CA GLY A 18 -3.79 2.81 12.16
C GLY A 18 -3.06 3.66 13.20
N SER A 19 -3.07 4.97 13.00
CA SER A 19 -2.43 5.95 13.90
C SER A 19 -3.06 6.02 15.30
N ASN A 20 -4.38 5.90 15.38
CA ASN A 20 -5.14 5.97 16.65
C ASN A 20 -5.54 4.58 17.16
N SER A 21 -5.92 3.70 16.25
CA SER A 21 -6.54 2.41 16.57
C SER A 21 -6.07 1.37 15.58
N PHE A 22 -5.93 0.13 16.04
CA PHE A 22 -5.77 -1.03 15.18
C PHE A 22 -7.12 -1.68 14.96
N HIS A 23 -7.37 -2.15 13.75
CA HIS A 23 -8.61 -2.83 13.40
C HIS A 23 -8.29 -4.16 12.73
N MET A 24 -9.14 -5.14 12.97
CA MET A 24 -9.11 -6.40 12.27
C MET A 24 -10.51 -6.79 11.83
N VAL A 25 -10.60 -7.37 10.65
CA VAL A 25 -11.80 -8.02 10.17
C VAL A 25 -11.44 -9.41 9.66
N VAL A 26 -12.16 -10.42 10.13
CA VAL A 26 -12.04 -11.81 9.66
C VAL A 26 -13.29 -12.13 8.89
N ALA A 27 -13.14 -12.69 7.70
CA ALA A 27 -14.23 -12.98 6.80
C ALA A 27 -14.06 -14.35 6.13
N LYS A 28 -15.17 -14.83 5.60
CA LYS A 28 -15.24 -16.02 4.76
C LYS A 28 -15.48 -15.55 3.33
N ALA A 29 -14.61 -15.96 2.42
CA ALA A 29 -14.78 -15.69 1.00
C ALA A 29 -15.39 -16.90 0.29
N GLN A 30 -16.47 -16.68 -0.47
CA GLN A 30 -17.06 -17.71 -1.32
C GLN A 30 -17.68 -17.09 -2.57
N ASN A 31 -17.28 -17.56 -3.76
CA ASN A 31 -17.84 -17.12 -5.04
C ASN A 31 -17.86 -15.59 -5.24
N GLY A 32 -16.80 -14.89 -4.79
CA GLY A 32 -16.72 -13.42 -4.87
C GLY A 32 -17.51 -12.66 -3.80
N GLU A 33 -18.25 -13.36 -2.93
CA GLU A 33 -18.95 -12.75 -1.79
C GLU A 33 -18.11 -12.84 -0.51
N ILE A 34 -18.16 -11.78 0.29
CA ILE A 34 -17.52 -11.68 1.60
C ILE A 34 -18.59 -11.79 2.68
N ARG A 35 -18.46 -12.80 3.55
CA ARG A 35 -19.22 -12.86 4.79
C ARG A 35 -18.31 -12.54 5.97
N ILE A 36 -18.52 -11.38 6.58
CA ILE A 36 -17.81 -10.97 7.79
C ILE A 36 -18.16 -11.94 8.93
N LEU A 37 -17.13 -12.48 9.58
CA LEU A 37 -17.25 -13.38 10.74
C LEU A 37 -17.02 -12.62 12.04
N GLU A 38 -15.95 -11.81 12.09
CA GLU A 38 -15.53 -11.11 13.31
C GLU A 38 -15.00 -9.71 12.96
N ARG A 39 -15.25 -8.73 13.83
CA ARG A 39 -14.69 -7.37 13.75
C ARG A 39 -14.09 -7.00 15.10
N LEU A 40 -12.80 -6.72 15.11
CA LEU A 40 -12.12 -6.18 16.29
C LEU A 40 -11.58 -4.78 16.00
N GLY A 41 -11.54 -3.95 17.04
CA GLY A 41 -10.96 -2.63 17.00
C GLY A 41 -10.48 -2.24 18.39
N GLU A 42 -9.24 -1.79 18.48
CA GLU A 42 -8.65 -1.41 19.75
C GLU A 42 -7.89 -0.08 19.62
N LYS A 43 -7.98 0.74 20.67
CA LYS A 43 -7.27 2.01 20.74
C LYS A 43 -5.83 1.79 21.20
N VAL A 44 -4.88 2.03 20.30
CA VAL A 44 -3.43 1.84 20.52
C VAL A 44 -2.71 3.19 20.65
N GLN A 45 -3.16 4.19 19.89
CA GLN A 45 -2.56 5.52 19.78
C GLN A 45 -1.08 5.47 19.41
N LEU A 46 -0.75 4.70 18.37
CA LEU A 46 0.63 4.53 17.93
C LEU A 46 1.31 5.87 17.59
N ALA A 47 0.58 6.75 16.88
CA ALA A 47 1.07 8.08 16.51
C ALA A 47 1.36 9.01 17.71
N ALA A 48 0.72 8.78 18.87
CA ALA A 48 0.92 9.61 20.05
C ALA A 48 2.29 9.39 20.70
N GLY A 49 2.99 8.30 20.38
CA GLY A 49 4.36 8.07 20.84
C GLY A 49 5.41 8.30 19.77
N ILE A 50 5.10 9.02 18.68
CA ILE A 50 6.10 9.52 17.74
C ILE A 50 6.61 10.87 18.29
N ASP A 51 7.90 10.96 18.54
CA ASP A 51 8.55 12.19 19.02
C ASP A 51 8.95 13.14 17.87
N ASP A 52 9.60 14.26 18.23
CA ASP A 52 10.04 15.28 17.26
C ASP A 52 11.13 14.75 16.32
N GLU A 53 11.90 13.74 16.74
CA GLU A 53 12.88 13.01 15.93
C GLU A 53 12.25 11.92 15.04
N ARG A 54 10.92 11.78 15.08
CA ARG A 54 10.12 10.76 14.38
C ARG A 54 10.44 9.33 14.80
N GLN A 55 10.76 9.11 16.08
CA GLN A 55 10.95 7.79 16.67
C GLN A 55 9.69 7.35 17.42
N LEU A 56 9.31 6.09 17.25
CA LEU A 56 8.29 5.45 18.08
C LEU A 56 8.88 5.10 19.44
N SER A 57 8.25 5.59 20.51
CA SER A 57 8.54 5.19 21.89
C SER A 57 8.24 3.70 22.15
N GLU A 58 9.04 3.07 23.01
CA GLU A 58 8.83 1.67 23.42
C GLU A 58 7.45 1.45 24.05
N GLU A 59 6.93 2.43 24.80
CA GLU A 59 5.60 2.33 25.39
C GLU A 59 4.50 2.17 24.32
N SER A 60 4.56 2.99 23.27
CA SER A 60 3.62 2.88 22.14
C SER A 60 3.80 1.60 21.34
N MET A 61 5.05 1.16 21.13
CA MET A 61 5.32 -0.12 20.48
C MET A 61 4.72 -1.28 21.29
N GLN A 62 4.94 -1.31 22.61
CA GLN A 62 4.45 -2.36 23.49
C GLN A 62 2.92 -2.42 23.52
N ARG A 63 2.22 -1.27 23.59
CA ARG A 63 0.75 -1.22 23.48
C ARG A 63 0.25 -1.80 22.16
N GLY A 64 0.93 -1.47 21.05
CA GLY A 64 0.61 -2.02 19.73
C GLY A 64 0.81 -3.53 19.69
N LEU A 65 1.96 -4.02 20.15
CA LEU A 65 2.29 -5.46 20.16
C LEU A 65 1.34 -6.26 21.04
N ASP A 66 0.90 -5.72 22.17
CA ASP A 66 -0.08 -6.40 23.02
C ASP A 66 -1.45 -6.51 22.34
N CYS A 67 -1.86 -5.51 21.55
CA CYS A 67 -3.03 -5.60 20.67
C CYS A 67 -2.85 -6.70 19.62
N LEU A 68 -1.69 -6.75 18.98
CA LEU A 68 -1.38 -7.75 17.95
C LEU A 68 -1.35 -9.18 18.49
N LYS A 69 -0.93 -9.40 19.75
CA LYS A 69 -1.04 -10.72 20.41
C LYS A 69 -2.49 -11.20 20.52
N ARG A 70 -3.46 -10.29 20.68
CA ARG A 70 -4.89 -10.65 20.67
C ARG A 70 -5.36 -10.95 19.26
N PHE A 71 -4.92 -10.19 18.26
CA PHE A 71 -5.28 -10.43 16.86
C PHE A 71 -4.71 -11.75 16.35
N ALA A 72 -3.47 -12.08 16.71
CA ALA A 72 -2.77 -13.32 16.36
C ALA A 72 -3.59 -14.57 16.71
N GLN A 73 -4.35 -14.55 17.81
CA GLN A 73 -5.21 -15.68 18.22
C GLN A 73 -6.30 -16.01 17.20
N LEU A 74 -6.79 -15.03 16.43
CA LEU A 74 -7.87 -15.21 15.46
C LEU A 74 -7.38 -15.55 14.05
N ILE A 75 -6.11 -15.25 13.74
CA ILE A 75 -5.50 -15.54 12.44
C ILE A 75 -4.52 -16.72 12.50
N SER A 76 -4.26 -17.26 13.70
CA SER A 76 -3.38 -18.41 13.90
C SER A 76 -3.79 -19.59 13.02
N GLY A 77 -2.84 -20.08 12.20
CA GLY A 77 -3.04 -21.21 11.30
C GLY A 77 -3.68 -20.85 9.96
N MET A 78 -3.93 -19.56 9.67
CA MET A 78 -4.28 -19.11 8.32
C MET A 78 -3.03 -19.19 7.42
N PRO A 79 -3.16 -19.62 6.16
CA PRO A 79 -2.02 -19.71 5.25
C PRO A 79 -1.52 -18.33 4.82
N THR A 80 -0.26 -18.26 4.38
CA THR A 80 0.30 -17.08 3.70
C THR A 80 -0.60 -16.67 2.53
N GLY A 81 -0.86 -15.36 2.39
CA GLY A 81 -1.77 -14.83 1.38
C GLY A 81 -3.26 -14.84 1.75
N ALA A 82 -3.65 -15.42 2.90
CA ALA A 82 -5.00 -15.29 3.44
C ALA A 82 -5.16 -14.13 4.44
N VAL A 83 -4.06 -13.60 4.97
CA VAL A 83 -4.04 -12.46 5.88
C VAL A 83 -3.27 -11.33 5.21
N ARG A 84 -3.86 -10.13 5.22
CA ARG A 84 -3.17 -8.92 4.79
C ARG A 84 -3.16 -7.88 5.90
N ILE A 85 -1.97 -7.41 6.25
CA ILE A 85 -1.74 -6.48 7.35
C ILE A 85 -1.14 -5.22 6.76
N VAL A 86 -1.82 -4.08 6.92
CA VAL A 86 -1.39 -2.81 6.34
C VAL A 86 -1.03 -1.80 7.43
N GLY A 87 0.11 -1.13 7.26
CA GLY A 87 0.59 -0.03 8.08
C GLY A 87 0.36 1.33 7.40
N THR A 88 -0.26 2.27 8.10
CA THR A 88 -0.63 3.58 7.56
C THR A 88 0.26 4.70 8.11
N ASN A 89 -0.28 5.90 8.35
CA ASN A 89 0.49 7.12 8.57
C ASN A 89 1.53 7.04 9.69
N ALA A 90 1.21 6.43 10.83
CA ALA A 90 2.14 6.33 11.94
C ALA A 90 3.41 5.54 11.58
N LEU A 91 3.24 4.40 10.89
CA LEU A 91 4.37 3.60 10.42
C LEU A 91 5.08 4.24 9.21
N ARG A 92 4.37 5.03 8.39
CA ARG A 92 5.01 5.85 7.34
C ARG A 92 5.96 6.91 7.90
N GLU A 93 5.59 7.55 9.01
CA GLU A 93 6.37 8.64 9.61
C GLU A 93 7.53 8.15 10.50
N ALA A 94 7.36 7.00 11.16
CA ALA A 94 8.36 6.47 12.09
C ALA A 94 9.66 6.07 11.38
N ARG A 95 10.79 6.57 11.89
CA ARG A 95 12.14 6.21 11.42
C ARG A 95 12.57 4.83 11.89
N ASN A 96 12.24 4.44 13.11
CA ASN A 96 12.46 3.10 13.66
C ASN A 96 11.30 2.12 13.39
N ARG A 97 10.46 2.35 12.36
CA ARG A 97 9.32 1.46 12.04
C ARG A 97 9.72 -0.01 11.91
N GLY A 98 10.92 -0.28 11.38
CA GLY A 98 11.41 -1.65 11.14
C GLY A 98 11.56 -2.46 12.43
N GLU A 99 11.84 -1.81 13.56
CA GLU A 99 11.88 -2.48 14.86
C GLU A 99 10.50 -2.98 15.29
N PHE A 100 9.49 -2.11 15.15
CA PHE A 100 8.10 -2.47 15.46
C PHE A 100 7.57 -3.54 14.50
N ILE A 101 7.82 -3.40 13.19
CA ILE A 101 7.35 -4.32 12.16
C ILE A 101 7.90 -5.73 12.41
N ARG A 102 9.20 -5.88 12.61
CA ARG A 102 9.81 -7.19 12.90
C ARG A 102 9.17 -7.88 14.11
N ARG A 103 8.99 -7.15 15.21
CA ARG A 103 8.32 -7.68 16.43
C ARG A 103 6.85 -8.00 16.18
N ALA A 104 6.17 -7.23 15.32
CA ALA A 104 4.77 -7.47 14.95
C ALA A 104 4.62 -8.72 14.09
N GLU A 105 5.50 -8.91 13.11
CA GLU A 105 5.52 -10.08 12.22
C GLU A 105 5.83 -11.37 12.98
N GLU A 106 6.76 -11.34 13.94
CA GLU A 106 7.03 -12.46 14.85
C GLU A 106 5.78 -12.89 15.65
N ILE A 107 4.91 -11.93 16.02
CA ILE A 107 3.67 -12.19 16.76
C ILE A 107 2.56 -12.70 15.84
N LEU A 108 2.45 -12.13 14.63
CA LEU A 108 1.33 -12.36 13.73
C LEU A 108 1.56 -13.55 12.80
N GLY A 109 2.82 -13.90 12.51
CA GLY A 109 3.18 -14.92 11.52
C GLY A 109 2.90 -14.51 10.07
N HIS A 110 2.68 -13.21 9.83
CA HIS A 110 2.34 -12.65 8.52
C HIS A 110 3.03 -11.29 8.34
N PRO A 111 3.41 -10.93 7.10
CA PRO A 111 4.11 -9.68 6.81
C PRO A 111 3.24 -8.45 7.06
N VAL A 112 3.88 -7.34 7.44
CA VAL A 112 3.23 -6.04 7.65
C VAL A 112 3.60 -5.08 6.51
N GLU A 113 2.65 -4.82 5.61
CA GLU A 113 2.83 -3.96 4.45
C GLU A 113 2.62 -2.48 4.80
N VAL A 114 3.68 -1.65 4.81
CA VAL A 114 3.48 -0.19 4.91
C VAL A 114 3.03 0.36 3.56
N ILE A 115 1.84 0.99 3.52
CA ILE A 115 1.24 1.51 2.27
C ILE A 115 1.38 3.03 2.17
N SER A 116 1.47 3.54 0.93
CA SER A 116 1.45 4.99 0.67
C SER A 116 0.09 5.61 1.00
N GLY A 117 0.04 6.92 1.23
CA GLY A 117 -1.24 7.60 1.47
C GLY A 117 -2.22 7.50 0.28
N ARG A 118 -1.69 7.47 -0.96
CA ARG A 118 -2.52 7.29 -2.17
C ARG A 118 -3.02 5.86 -2.35
N GLU A 119 -2.29 4.87 -1.83
CA GLU A 119 -2.76 3.49 -1.79
C GLU A 119 -3.79 3.27 -0.67
N GLU A 120 -3.59 3.89 0.49
CA GLU A 120 -4.59 3.96 1.56
C GLU A 120 -5.90 4.58 1.05
N ALA A 121 -5.82 5.72 0.36
CA ALA A 121 -6.97 6.37 -0.28
C ALA A 121 -7.68 5.44 -1.28
N ARG A 122 -6.92 4.71 -2.11
CA ARG A 122 -7.48 3.73 -3.07
C ARG A 122 -8.25 2.63 -2.37
N LEU A 123 -7.66 2.04 -1.33
CA LEU A 123 -8.28 0.95 -0.56
C LEU A 123 -9.52 1.45 0.21
N ILE A 124 -9.47 2.65 0.80
CA ILE A 124 -10.65 3.27 1.42
C ILE A 124 -11.77 3.41 0.39
N TYR A 125 -11.47 3.92 -0.81
CA TYR A 125 -12.47 4.05 -1.87
C TYR A 125 -13.04 2.70 -2.29
N LEU A 126 -12.20 1.67 -2.45
CA LEU A 126 -12.65 0.32 -2.76
C LEU A 126 -13.62 -0.20 -1.69
N GLY A 127 -13.29 -0.03 -0.41
CA GLY A 127 -14.17 -0.41 0.70
C GLY A 127 -15.50 0.35 0.70
N VAL A 128 -15.48 1.65 0.42
CA VAL A 128 -16.69 2.48 0.30
C VAL A 128 -17.55 2.05 -0.89
N SER A 129 -16.94 1.85 -2.06
CA SER A 129 -17.65 1.48 -3.30
C SER A 129 -18.30 0.11 -3.25
N HIS A 130 -17.74 -0.85 -2.49
CA HIS A 130 -18.39 -2.15 -2.25
C HIS A 130 -19.45 -2.13 -1.14
N THR A 131 -19.48 -1.09 -0.30
CA THR A 131 -20.45 -0.97 0.80
C THR A 131 -21.68 -0.17 0.37
N LEU A 132 -21.50 0.82 -0.51
CA LEU A 132 -22.60 1.64 -1.03
C LEU A 132 -23.24 0.99 -2.27
N ALA A 133 -24.51 1.27 -2.51
CA ALA A 133 -25.20 0.86 -3.73
C ALA A 133 -24.47 1.42 -4.96
N ASP A 134 -24.46 0.71 -6.08
CA ASP A 134 -23.89 1.23 -7.34
C ASP A 134 -24.81 2.33 -7.89
N THR A 135 -24.45 3.60 -7.66
CA THR A 135 -25.18 4.75 -8.21
C THR A 135 -24.43 5.31 -9.40
N PRO A 136 -25.15 5.71 -10.47
CA PRO A 136 -24.53 6.44 -11.57
C PRO A 136 -24.10 7.82 -11.08
N GLY A 137 -22.80 8.12 -11.16
CA GLY A 137 -22.26 9.42 -10.78
C GLY A 137 -20.85 9.34 -10.23
N LYS A 138 -20.23 10.50 -9.99
CA LYS A 138 -18.96 10.63 -9.28
C LYS A 138 -19.23 10.86 -7.80
N ARG A 139 -18.40 10.27 -6.95
CA ARG A 139 -18.45 10.45 -5.50
C ARG A 139 -17.18 11.10 -5.01
N LEU A 140 -17.32 12.07 -4.14
CA LEU A 140 -16.25 12.50 -3.25
C LEU A 140 -16.27 11.62 -2.00
N VAL A 141 -15.16 10.98 -1.67
CA VAL A 141 -14.95 10.27 -0.41
C VAL A 141 -13.90 11.02 0.39
N ALA A 142 -14.20 11.31 1.65
CA ALA A 142 -13.25 11.86 2.62
C ALA A 142 -13.14 10.93 3.84
N ASP A 143 -11.92 10.59 4.26
CA ASP A 143 -11.66 9.79 5.47
C ASP A 143 -10.73 10.57 6.40
N ILE A 144 -11.18 10.87 7.62
CA ILE A 144 -10.39 11.62 8.62
C ILE A 144 -9.80 10.62 9.62
N GLY A 145 -8.59 10.18 9.31
CA GLY A 145 -7.78 9.32 10.17
C GLY A 145 -7.15 10.05 11.36
N GLY A 146 -6.31 9.32 12.10
CA GLY A 146 -5.58 9.87 13.24
C GLY A 146 -4.41 10.77 12.83
N GLY A 147 -3.70 10.41 11.76
CA GLY A 147 -2.51 11.12 11.28
C GLY A 147 -2.68 11.86 9.96
N SER A 148 -3.48 11.30 9.05
CA SER A 148 -3.77 11.83 7.72
C SER A 148 -5.27 11.93 7.46
N THR A 149 -5.63 12.62 6.37
CA THR A 149 -6.97 12.64 5.80
C THR A 149 -6.88 12.36 4.30
N GLU A 150 -7.65 11.37 3.84
CA GLU A 150 -7.69 10.97 2.43
C GLU A 150 -8.88 11.60 1.71
N PHE A 151 -8.65 12.03 0.45
CA PHE A 151 -9.67 12.55 -0.46
C PHE A 151 -9.65 11.77 -1.75
N ILE A 152 -10.81 11.25 -2.15
CA ILE A 152 -10.95 10.47 -3.37
C ILE A 152 -12.13 11.02 -4.17
N ILE A 153 -11.92 11.25 -5.46
CA ILE A 153 -13.03 11.32 -6.41
C ILE A 153 -12.99 10.07 -7.24
N GLY A 154 -14.10 9.35 -7.32
CA GLY A 154 -14.20 8.15 -8.14
C GLY A 154 -15.60 7.94 -8.71
N GLN A 155 -15.69 7.02 -9.65
CA GLN A 155 -16.95 6.60 -10.26
C GLN A 155 -17.03 5.07 -10.24
N ARG A 156 -18.14 4.54 -9.73
CA ARG A 156 -18.32 3.09 -9.49
C ARG A 156 -17.17 2.54 -8.62
N PHE A 157 -16.37 1.62 -9.16
CA PHE A 157 -15.22 1.02 -8.48
C PHE A 157 -13.88 1.65 -8.87
N GLU A 158 -13.89 2.64 -9.78
CA GLU A 158 -12.66 3.26 -10.28
C GLU A 158 -12.40 4.62 -9.64
N PRO A 159 -11.29 4.78 -8.90
CA PRO A 159 -10.85 6.07 -8.40
C PRO A 159 -10.23 6.91 -9.53
N LEU A 160 -10.65 8.16 -9.65
CA LEU A 160 -10.17 9.13 -10.64
C LEU A 160 -9.11 10.08 -10.07
N LEU A 161 -9.24 10.44 -8.80
CA LEU A 161 -8.29 11.25 -8.03
C LEU A 161 -8.11 10.63 -6.66
N ARG A 162 -6.86 10.60 -6.17
CA ARG A 162 -6.50 10.07 -4.86
C ARG A 162 -5.47 11.00 -4.23
N GLU A 163 -5.84 11.64 -3.13
CA GLU A 163 -4.96 12.50 -2.35
C GLU A 163 -4.98 12.09 -0.88
N SER A 164 -3.85 12.29 -0.20
CA SER A 164 -3.71 12.04 1.23
C SER A 164 -2.91 13.19 1.83
N LEU A 165 -3.55 13.92 2.74
CA LEU A 165 -2.99 15.12 3.37
C LEU A 165 -2.59 14.82 4.82
N GLN A 166 -1.52 15.46 5.29
CA GLN A 166 -0.98 15.28 6.65
C GLN A 166 -1.77 16.09 7.69
N MET A 167 -3.07 15.82 7.76
CA MET A 167 -3.97 16.37 8.77
C MET A 167 -4.86 15.27 9.34
N GLY A 168 -4.71 14.95 10.62
CA GLY A 168 -5.49 13.91 11.27
C GLY A 168 -5.92 14.36 12.66
N CYS A 169 -6.97 13.73 13.19
CA CYS A 169 -7.55 14.17 14.45
C CYS A 169 -6.59 14.00 15.66
N VAL A 170 -5.69 13.01 15.66
CA VAL A 170 -4.68 12.83 16.71
C VAL A 170 -3.56 13.85 16.57
N SER A 171 -2.99 14.01 15.36
CA SER A 171 -1.89 14.96 15.12
C SER A 171 -2.32 16.41 15.39
N TYR A 172 -3.53 16.79 14.98
CA TYR A 172 -4.08 18.12 15.25
C TYR A 172 -4.46 18.31 16.72
N THR A 173 -4.88 17.26 17.42
CA THR A 173 -5.08 17.33 18.88
C THR A 173 -3.78 17.64 19.59
N GLN A 174 -2.70 16.94 19.26
CA GLN A 174 -1.38 17.22 19.87
C GLN A 174 -0.88 18.63 19.57
N ARG A 175 -1.14 19.14 18.36
CA ARG A 175 -0.67 20.46 17.94
C ARG A 175 -1.48 21.62 18.53
N TYR A 176 -2.81 21.48 18.61
CA TYR A 176 -3.71 22.61 18.92
C TYR A 176 -4.50 22.45 20.22
N PHE A 177 -4.61 21.24 20.77
CA PHE A 177 -5.47 20.91 21.91
C PHE A 177 -4.78 20.01 22.96
N LYS A 178 -3.44 20.06 23.06
CA LYS A 178 -2.63 19.16 23.90
C LYS A 178 -3.06 19.07 25.37
N ASP A 179 -3.54 20.16 25.95
CA ASP A 179 -4.00 20.26 27.34
C ASP A 179 -5.53 20.10 27.50
N GLY A 180 -6.22 19.71 26.43
CA GLY A 180 -7.67 19.52 26.40
C GLY A 180 -8.52 20.80 26.34
N LYS A 181 -7.93 22.01 26.32
CA LYS A 181 -8.72 23.26 26.29
C LYS A 181 -9.22 23.61 24.90
N ILE A 182 -10.51 23.89 24.80
CA ILE A 182 -11.22 24.23 23.56
C ILE A 182 -11.53 25.73 23.56
N THR A 183 -10.60 26.55 23.05
CA THR A 183 -10.82 28.01 22.92
C THR A 183 -11.12 28.40 21.48
N PRO A 184 -11.81 29.53 21.22
CA PRO A 184 -12.04 30.01 19.86
C PRO A 184 -10.75 30.16 19.05
N ALA A 185 -9.67 30.66 19.68
CA ALA A 185 -8.39 30.87 19.01
C ALA A 185 -7.74 29.55 18.58
N ARG A 186 -7.73 28.53 19.45
CA ARG A 186 -7.14 27.22 19.13
C ARG A 186 -7.93 26.48 18.06
N TYR A 187 -9.26 26.55 18.16
CA TYR A 187 -10.13 26.00 17.13
C TYR A 187 -9.87 26.68 15.77
N ALA A 188 -9.77 28.00 15.76
CA ALA A 188 -9.46 28.75 14.53
C ALA A 188 -8.09 28.35 13.96
N GLN A 189 -7.06 28.17 14.78
CA GLN A 189 -5.75 27.70 14.34
C GLN A 189 -5.82 26.31 13.69
N ALA A 190 -6.51 25.35 14.33
CA ALA A 190 -6.71 24.02 13.78
C ALA A 190 -7.47 24.06 12.45
N TYR A 191 -8.56 24.83 12.38
CA TYR A 191 -9.34 25.03 11.16
C TYR A 191 -8.50 25.65 10.04
N THR A 192 -7.77 26.74 10.32
CA THR A 192 -6.93 27.42 9.33
C THR A 192 -5.82 26.51 8.81
N ALA A 193 -5.22 25.69 9.66
CA ALA A 193 -4.22 24.73 9.22
C ALA A 193 -4.82 23.67 8.28
N ALA A 194 -6.00 23.14 8.59
CA ALA A 194 -6.69 22.19 7.71
C ALA A 194 -7.04 22.82 6.36
N ARG A 195 -7.53 24.08 6.36
CA ARG A 195 -7.78 24.85 5.14
C ARG A 195 -6.52 24.98 4.27
N LEU A 196 -5.38 25.31 4.87
CA LEU A 196 -4.11 25.46 4.14
C LEU A 196 -3.65 24.15 3.49
N GLU A 197 -3.82 23.00 4.15
CA GLU A 197 -3.54 21.69 3.56
C GLU A 197 -4.46 21.42 2.36
N ILE A 198 -5.77 21.67 2.50
CA ILE A 198 -6.78 21.40 1.46
C ILE A 198 -6.56 22.28 0.21
N MET A 199 -6.10 23.53 0.39
CA MET A 199 -5.85 24.45 -0.73
C MET A 199 -4.93 23.86 -1.81
N SER A 200 -4.03 22.93 -1.44
CA SER A 200 -3.12 22.28 -2.38
C SER A 200 -3.82 21.35 -3.39
N ILE A 201 -5.00 20.83 -3.04
CA ILE A 201 -5.76 19.86 -3.86
C ILE A 201 -7.14 20.37 -4.28
N GLU A 202 -7.60 21.49 -3.71
CA GLU A 202 -8.94 22.05 -3.90
C GLU A 202 -9.30 22.24 -5.38
N HIS A 203 -8.39 22.80 -6.19
CA HIS A 203 -8.64 22.99 -7.62
C HIS A 203 -8.81 21.66 -8.37
N ALA A 204 -8.02 20.63 -8.02
CA ALA A 204 -8.12 19.33 -8.67
C ALA A 204 -9.45 18.63 -8.33
N LEU A 205 -9.90 18.76 -7.09
CA LEU A 205 -11.20 18.26 -6.64
C LEU A 205 -12.34 18.94 -7.41
N HIS A 206 -12.42 20.28 -7.38
CA HIS A 206 -13.49 21.04 -8.03
C HIS A 206 -13.56 20.79 -9.55
N ARG A 207 -12.40 20.62 -10.21
CA ARG A 207 -12.36 20.32 -11.66
C ARG A 207 -13.02 19.00 -12.01
N LEU A 208 -12.90 17.98 -11.15
CA LEU A 208 -13.45 16.65 -11.44
C LEU A 208 -14.93 16.55 -11.14
N THR A 209 -15.45 17.40 -10.26
CA THR A 209 -16.83 17.43 -9.76
C THR A 209 -17.28 16.12 -9.12
N TRP A 210 -18.35 16.18 -8.33
CA TRP A 210 -18.99 15.01 -7.73
C TRP A 210 -20.49 15.26 -7.58
N ASP A 211 -21.25 14.18 -7.53
CA ASP A 211 -22.70 14.19 -7.37
C ASP A 211 -23.09 13.98 -5.90
N GLU A 212 -22.26 13.25 -5.15
CA GLU A 212 -22.45 13.00 -3.71
C GLU A 212 -21.12 13.04 -2.95
N ALA A 213 -21.21 13.41 -1.67
CA ALA A 213 -20.08 13.43 -0.75
C ALA A 213 -20.30 12.40 0.35
N ILE A 214 -19.32 11.54 0.54
CA ILE A 214 -19.32 10.43 1.49
C ILE A 214 -18.17 10.62 2.45
N GLY A 215 -18.46 10.50 3.74
CA GLY A 215 -17.46 10.45 4.78
C GLY A 215 -17.27 9.03 5.30
N SER A 216 -16.01 8.61 5.43
CA SER A 216 -15.64 7.40 6.15
C SER A 216 -14.88 7.75 7.44
N SER A 217 -14.42 6.75 8.18
CA SER A 217 -13.73 6.84 9.47
C SER A 217 -14.59 7.08 10.71
N GLY A 218 -13.93 6.91 11.84
CA GLY A 218 -14.49 7.20 13.14
C GLY A 218 -14.90 8.65 13.36
N THR A 219 -14.11 9.61 12.89
CA THR A 219 -14.31 11.03 13.19
C THR A 219 -15.64 11.52 12.64
N ILE A 220 -15.89 11.24 11.35
CA ILE A 220 -17.11 11.67 10.66
C ILE A 220 -18.33 10.97 11.26
N ARG A 221 -18.23 9.66 11.57
CA ARG A 221 -19.29 8.91 12.27
C ARG A 221 -19.70 9.55 13.59
N ALA A 222 -18.72 9.91 14.41
CA ALA A 222 -18.96 10.48 15.73
C ALA A 222 -19.63 11.86 15.63
N ILE A 223 -19.22 12.67 14.64
CA ILE A 223 -19.84 13.96 14.36
C ILE A 223 -21.29 13.76 13.90
N GLY A 224 -21.55 12.89 12.92
CA GLY A 224 -22.91 12.59 12.45
C GLY A 224 -23.84 12.11 13.57
N LEU A 225 -23.36 11.25 14.47
CA LEU A 225 -24.11 10.82 15.66
C LEU A 225 -24.42 11.97 16.62
N ALA A 226 -23.44 12.85 16.89
CA ALA A 226 -23.64 14.01 17.76
C ALA A 226 -24.63 15.02 17.15
N LEU A 227 -24.62 15.19 15.83
CA LEU A 227 -25.60 16.02 15.12
C LEU A 227 -27.01 15.42 15.21
N LYS A 228 -27.14 14.11 14.97
CA LYS A 228 -28.41 13.39 15.10
C LYS A 228 -28.99 13.51 16.51
N ALA A 229 -28.18 13.26 17.54
CA ALA A 229 -28.59 13.41 18.93
C ALA A 229 -28.97 14.86 19.29
N GLY A 230 -28.35 15.84 18.63
CA GLY A 230 -28.68 17.25 18.75
C GLY A 230 -29.93 17.69 17.98
N GLY A 231 -30.57 16.81 17.20
CA GLY A 231 -31.69 17.16 16.31
C GLY A 231 -31.29 17.95 15.06
N HIS A 232 -30.01 17.89 14.65
CA HIS A 232 -29.44 18.62 13.53
C HIS A 232 -29.15 17.72 12.31
N GLY A 233 -30.01 16.73 12.07
CA GLY A 233 -29.90 15.79 10.95
C GLY A 233 -30.36 14.38 11.33
N THR A 234 -30.31 13.45 10.38
CA THR A 234 -30.68 12.03 10.58
C THR A 234 -29.48 11.09 10.78
N GLY A 235 -28.27 11.65 10.73
CA GLY A 235 -26.99 10.93 10.85
C GLY A 235 -25.96 11.40 9.83
N GLU A 236 -26.40 12.12 8.80
CA GLU A 236 -25.56 12.87 7.87
C GLU A 236 -24.90 14.09 8.53
N VAL A 237 -23.80 14.54 7.95
CA VAL A 237 -23.15 15.80 8.31
C VAL A 237 -23.63 16.90 7.37
N ASN A 238 -23.97 18.06 7.93
CA ASN A 238 -24.38 19.25 7.18
C ASN A 238 -23.77 20.52 7.79
N ALA A 239 -23.63 21.57 6.99
CA ALA A 239 -22.96 22.81 7.40
C ALA A 239 -23.61 23.48 8.63
N GLN A 240 -24.94 23.46 8.71
CA GLN A 240 -25.67 24.04 9.84
C GLN A 240 -25.38 23.29 11.15
N GLY A 241 -25.36 21.95 11.09
CA GLY A 241 -25.03 21.08 12.21
C GLY A 241 -23.60 21.28 12.68
N LEU A 242 -22.63 21.38 11.76
CA LEU A 242 -21.22 21.67 12.10
C LEU A 242 -21.09 23.00 12.84
N ALA A 243 -21.74 24.06 12.35
CA ALA A 243 -21.73 25.37 12.99
C ALA A 243 -22.35 25.34 14.40
N TRP A 244 -23.43 24.56 14.60
CA TRP A 244 -24.02 24.34 15.92
C TRP A 244 -23.04 23.62 16.86
N LEU A 245 -22.45 22.52 16.39
CA LEU A 245 -21.57 21.67 17.17
C LEU A 245 -20.30 22.43 17.60
N LYS A 246 -19.73 23.24 16.71
CA LYS A 246 -18.62 24.16 17.01
C LYS A 246 -18.95 25.11 18.15
N ARG A 247 -20.09 25.81 18.08
CA ARG A 247 -20.52 26.73 19.16
C ARG A 247 -20.68 25.99 20.48
N LYS A 248 -21.23 24.77 20.46
CA LYS A 248 -21.41 23.93 21.64
C LYS A 248 -20.07 23.51 22.25
N LEU A 249 -19.11 23.05 21.44
CA LEU A 249 -17.77 22.68 21.90
C LEU A 249 -17.00 23.85 22.51
N ILE A 250 -17.00 25.00 21.84
CA ILE A 250 -16.34 26.21 22.36
C ILE A 250 -16.94 26.63 23.71
N LYS A 251 -18.26 26.51 23.88
CA LYS A 251 -18.94 26.82 25.15
C LYS A 251 -18.56 25.85 26.28
N LEU A 252 -18.32 24.58 25.98
CA LEU A 252 -17.84 23.60 26.98
C LEU A 252 -16.41 23.96 27.45
N GLY A 253 -15.56 24.37 26.52
CA GLY A 253 -14.21 24.88 26.77
C GLY A 253 -13.17 23.82 27.12
N ASP A 254 -13.56 22.56 27.30
CA ASP A 254 -12.69 21.46 27.71
C ASP A 254 -13.19 20.12 27.15
N VAL A 255 -12.27 19.29 26.66
CA VAL A 255 -12.56 17.96 26.09
C VAL A 255 -13.18 17.00 27.10
N GLU A 256 -12.83 17.10 28.38
CA GLU A 256 -13.36 16.20 29.42
C GLU A 256 -14.85 16.43 29.68
N LYS A 257 -15.36 17.60 29.31
CA LYS A 257 -16.79 17.96 29.44
C LYS A 257 -17.62 17.53 28.22
N ILE A 258 -17.01 16.93 27.21
CA ILE A 258 -17.72 16.47 26.03
C ILE A 258 -18.54 15.23 26.41
N ASP A 259 -19.84 15.43 26.55
CA ASP A 259 -20.81 14.36 26.79
C ASP A 259 -21.93 14.45 25.75
N PHE A 260 -21.62 14.01 24.53
CA PHE A 260 -22.61 13.88 23.46
C PHE A 260 -22.94 12.41 23.26
N GLU A 261 -24.22 12.13 23.11
CA GLU A 261 -24.71 10.78 22.81
C GLU A 261 -24.07 10.26 21.50
N GLY A 262 -23.59 9.02 21.54
CA GLY A 262 -22.89 8.39 20.42
C GLY A 262 -21.39 8.66 20.35
N ILE A 263 -20.84 9.57 21.18
CA ILE A 263 -19.39 9.75 21.32
C ILE A 263 -18.87 8.88 22.46
N LYS A 264 -18.02 7.90 22.11
CA LYS A 264 -17.34 7.08 23.10
C LYS A 264 -16.33 7.91 23.91
N PRO A 265 -16.09 7.60 25.20
CA PRO A 265 -15.18 8.35 26.06
C PRO A 265 -13.78 8.51 25.47
N ASP A 266 -13.28 7.47 24.81
CA ASP A 266 -11.96 7.41 24.21
C ASP A 266 -11.77 8.35 23.00
N ARG A 267 -12.85 8.90 22.45
CA ARG A 267 -12.86 9.86 21.33
C ARG A 267 -13.01 11.31 21.74
N ARG A 268 -13.36 11.60 22.99
CA ARG A 268 -13.58 12.98 23.48
C ARG A 268 -12.36 13.88 23.22
N ALA A 269 -11.17 13.38 23.53
CA ALA A 269 -9.92 14.12 23.38
C ALA A 269 -9.63 14.57 21.93
N ILE A 270 -9.97 13.74 20.94
CA ILE A 270 -9.68 14.00 19.52
C ILE A 270 -10.82 14.70 18.76
N PHE A 271 -11.98 14.85 19.41
CA PHE A 271 -13.19 15.34 18.77
C PHE A 271 -13.10 16.79 18.27
N PRO A 272 -12.53 17.76 19.03
CA PRO A 272 -12.45 19.16 18.56
C PRO A 272 -11.57 19.31 17.31
N ALA A 273 -10.45 18.59 17.25
CA ALA A 273 -9.57 18.58 16.09
C ALA A 273 -10.27 17.97 14.87
N GLY A 274 -10.93 16.83 15.05
CA GLY A 274 -11.72 16.21 13.99
C GLY A 274 -12.84 17.11 13.46
N LEU A 275 -13.52 17.84 14.34
CA LEU A 275 -14.54 18.82 13.92
C LEU A 275 -13.95 19.97 13.12
N ALA A 276 -12.81 20.52 13.56
CA ALA A 276 -12.14 21.61 12.86
C ALA A 276 -11.69 21.20 11.44
N ILE A 277 -11.17 19.98 11.29
CA ILE A 277 -10.81 19.40 9.98
C ILE A 277 -12.06 19.24 9.11
N LEU A 278 -13.14 18.64 9.64
CA LEU A 278 -14.35 18.42 8.86
C LEU A 278 -15.05 19.72 8.46
N GLU A 279 -15.06 20.75 9.32
CA GLU A 279 -15.56 22.08 8.97
C GLU A 279 -14.72 22.71 7.85
N ALA A 280 -13.38 22.58 7.91
CA ALA A 280 -12.52 23.07 6.83
C ALA A 280 -12.80 22.37 5.49
N ILE A 281 -13.07 21.06 5.51
CA ILE A 281 -13.48 20.29 4.32
C ILE A 281 -14.78 20.82 3.75
N PHE A 282 -15.80 21.00 4.59
CA PHE A 282 -17.10 21.53 4.17
C PHE A 282 -16.97 22.90 3.53
N ASP A 283 -16.19 23.80 4.14
CA ASP A 283 -16.06 25.17 3.63
C ASP A 283 -15.16 25.27 2.39
N SER A 284 -14.14 24.43 2.24
CA SER A 284 -13.26 24.42 1.05
C SER A 284 -13.92 23.77 -0.17
N LEU A 285 -14.76 22.76 0.05
CA LEU A 285 -15.42 22.01 -1.02
C LEU A 285 -16.89 22.40 -1.19
N GLU A 286 -17.33 23.46 -0.50
CA GLU A 286 -18.68 24.03 -0.53
C GLU A 286 -19.79 22.99 -0.27
N LEU A 287 -19.50 21.99 0.57
CA LEU A 287 -20.40 20.86 0.82
C LEU A 287 -21.61 21.32 1.63
N GLN A 288 -22.79 20.91 1.16
CA GLN A 288 -24.04 21.14 1.89
C GLN A 288 -24.39 19.94 2.78
N ARG A 289 -24.03 18.74 2.33
CA ARG A 289 -24.36 17.47 2.95
C ARG A 289 -23.24 16.46 2.67
N MET A 290 -22.94 15.63 3.65
CA MET A 290 -22.08 14.45 3.53
C MET A 290 -22.72 13.29 4.28
N ASP A 291 -22.96 12.19 3.57
CA ASP A 291 -23.46 10.95 4.19
C ASP A 291 -22.31 10.10 4.73
N HIS A 292 -22.57 9.29 5.74
CA HIS A 292 -21.55 8.44 6.36
C HIS A 292 -21.61 7.00 5.81
N CYS A 293 -20.46 6.42 5.47
CA CYS A 293 -20.32 5.02 5.09
C CYS A 293 -19.58 4.22 6.16
N GLU A 294 -20.01 2.99 6.43
CA GLU A 294 -19.28 2.07 7.34
C GLU A 294 -18.07 1.40 6.70
N GLY A 295 -18.04 1.34 5.36
CA GLY A 295 -16.92 0.83 4.58
C GLY A 295 -15.73 1.80 4.62
N ALA A 296 -14.55 1.26 4.86
CA ALA A 296 -13.30 2.02 4.96
C ALA A 296 -12.12 1.18 4.46
N LEU A 297 -10.91 1.49 4.95
CA LEU A 297 -9.67 0.82 4.60
C LEU A 297 -9.74 -0.71 4.72
N ARG A 298 -10.18 -1.24 5.87
CA ARG A 298 -10.17 -2.69 6.14
C ARG A 298 -11.07 -3.50 5.19
N GLU A 299 -12.24 -2.97 4.83
CA GLU A 299 -13.10 -3.60 3.82
C GLU A 299 -12.40 -3.57 2.46
N GLY A 300 -11.80 -2.42 2.10
CA GLY A 300 -10.97 -2.30 0.91
C GLY A 300 -9.85 -3.32 0.84
N VAL A 301 -9.12 -3.54 1.93
CA VAL A 301 -8.05 -4.53 2.02
C VAL A 301 -8.58 -5.95 1.81
N LEU A 302 -9.76 -6.30 2.36
CA LEU A 302 -10.38 -7.60 2.11
C LEU A 302 -10.77 -7.79 0.63
N TYR A 303 -11.42 -6.79 0.02
CA TYR A 303 -11.81 -6.85 -1.39
C TYR A 303 -10.59 -6.88 -2.31
N ASP A 304 -9.53 -6.14 -1.99
CA ASP A 304 -8.28 -6.17 -2.73
C ASP A 304 -7.58 -7.53 -2.62
N LEU A 305 -7.57 -8.12 -1.42
CA LEU A 305 -7.04 -9.47 -1.20
C LEU A 305 -7.80 -10.49 -2.05
N LEU A 306 -9.12 -10.38 -2.16
CA LEU A 306 -9.90 -11.24 -3.05
C LEU A 306 -9.65 -10.99 -4.53
N GLY A 307 -9.50 -9.73 -4.93
CA GLY A 307 -9.13 -9.35 -6.29
C GLY A 307 -7.81 -9.97 -6.73
N ARG A 308 -6.80 -10.02 -5.84
CA ARG A 308 -5.50 -10.67 -6.10
C ARG A 308 -5.61 -12.19 -6.31
N HIS A 309 -6.59 -12.85 -5.70
CA HIS A 309 -6.87 -14.28 -5.90
C HIS A 309 -7.74 -14.55 -7.15
N HIS A 310 -8.22 -13.50 -7.81
CA HIS A 310 -9.04 -13.55 -9.03
C HIS A 310 -8.30 -12.85 -10.20
N HIS A 311 -8.80 -12.99 -11.44
CA HIS A 311 -8.11 -12.50 -12.66
C HIS A 311 -8.09 -10.95 -12.80
N GLU A 312 -8.17 -10.20 -11.71
CA GLU A 312 -8.24 -8.73 -11.67
C GLU A 312 -7.17 -8.15 -10.73
N ASP A 313 -5.89 -8.50 -10.93
CA ASP A 313 -4.80 -7.91 -10.15
C ASP A 313 -4.53 -6.44 -10.55
N VAL A 314 -4.77 -5.53 -9.61
CA VAL A 314 -4.53 -4.08 -9.75
C VAL A 314 -3.05 -3.78 -10.05
N ARG A 315 -2.12 -4.62 -9.59
CA ARG A 315 -0.68 -4.47 -9.81
C ARG A 315 -0.34 -4.63 -11.30
N GLU A 316 -0.88 -5.65 -11.94
CA GLU A 316 -0.70 -5.90 -13.39
C GLU A 316 -1.24 -4.75 -14.24
N ARG A 317 -2.44 -4.24 -13.90
CA ARG A 317 -3.01 -3.05 -14.55
C ARG A 317 -2.14 -1.81 -14.36
N THR A 318 -1.62 -1.61 -13.14
CA THR A 318 -0.74 -0.49 -12.80
C THR A 318 0.54 -0.52 -13.62
N LEU A 319 1.19 -1.69 -13.75
CA LEU A 319 2.40 -1.83 -14.55
C LEU A 319 2.09 -1.66 -16.04
N SER A 320 0.96 -2.17 -16.53
CA SER A 320 0.53 -1.96 -17.92
C SER A 320 0.38 -0.47 -18.24
N SER A 321 -0.28 0.30 -17.36
CA SER A 321 -0.38 1.76 -17.51
C SER A 321 0.97 2.48 -17.39
N LEU A 322 1.90 1.96 -16.58
CA LEU A 322 3.27 2.48 -16.47
C LEU A 322 4.04 2.27 -17.78
N MET A 323 3.95 1.06 -18.35
CA MET A 323 4.57 0.69 -19.61
C MET A 323 4.04 1.54 -20.77
N GLU A 324 2.72 1.75 -20.83
CA GLU A 324 2.09 2.63 -21.83
C GLU A 324 2.59 4.07 -21.70
N ARG A 325 2.60 4.62 -20.47
CA ARG A 325 3.03 6.00 -20.20
C ARG A 325 4.47 6.29 -20.63
N TYR A 326 5.37 5.31 -20.44
CA TYR A 326 6.79 5.43 -20.76
C TYR A 326 7.18 4.70 -22.05
N HIS A 327 6.20 4.42 -22.92
CA HIS A 327 6.41 3.89 -24.27
C HIS A 327 7.30 2.63 -24.31
N VAL A 328 7.13 1.73 -23.34
CA VAL A 328 7.91 0.48 -23.28
C VAL A 328 7.64 -0.38 -24.51
N ASP A 329 8.70 -0.97 -25.08
CA ASP A 329 8.59 -1.97 -26.14
C ASP A 329 7.95 -3.25 -25.57
N LEU A 330 6.64 -3.41 -25.80
CA LEU A 330 5.84 -4.50 -25.26
C LEU A 330 6.31 -5.88 -25.74
N GLU A 331 6.82 -5.98 -26.97
CA GLU A 331 7.32 -7.24 -27.50
C GLU A 331 8.63 -7.64 -26.83
N GLN A 332 9.53 -6.67 -26.62
CA GLN A 332 10.78 -6.91 -25.90
C GLN A 332 10.53 -7.28 -24.45
N ALA A 333 9.63 -6.55 -23.77
CA ALA A 333 9.20 -6.86 -22.40
C ALA A 333 8.69 -8.30 -22.29
N ALA A 334 7.81 -8.73 -23.20
CA ALA A 334 7.27 -10.08 -23.23
C ALA A 334 8.34 -11.16 -23.51
N ARG A 335 9.31 -10.88 -24.39
CA ARG A 335 10.44 -11.79 -24.65
C ARG A 335 11.28 -12.00 -23.40
N VAL A 336 11.67 -10.91 -22.73
CA VAL A 336 12.47 -10.95 -21.50
C VAL A 336 11.70 -11.61 -20.36
N GLU A 337 10.43 -11.26 -20.16
CA GLU A 337 9.58 -11.88 -19.13
C GLU A 337 9.50 -13.39 -19.29
N ARG A 338 9.12 -13.87 -20.48
CA ARG A 338 9.00 -15.30 -20.75
C ARG A 338 10.31 -16.05 -20.49
N LYS A 339 11.45 -15.46 -20.88
CA LYS A 339 12.76 -16.08 -20.66
C LYS A 339 13.16 -16.05 -19.18
N ALA A 340 12.90 -14.96 -18.47
CA ALA A 340 13.17 -14.82 -17.04
C ALA A 340 12.36 -15.83 -16.21
N LEU A 341 11.06 -15.99 -16.52
CA LEU A 341 10.20 -16.96 -15.84
C LEU A 341 10.58 -18.41 -16.17
N HIS A 342 10.94 -18.71 -17.42
CA HIS A 342 11.44 -20.04 -17.78
C HIS A 342 12.80 -20.36 -17.12
N ALA A 343 13.65 -19.35 -16.92
CA ALA A 343 14.89 -19.49 -16.18
C ALA A 343 14.63 -19.73 -14.68
N PHE A 344 13.69 -18.98 -14.11
CA PHE A 344 13.23 -19.14 -12.73
C PHE A 344 12.71 -20.55 -12.46
N ASP A 345 11.82 -21.05 -13.31
CA ASP A 345 11.18 -22.36 -13.13
C ASP A 345 12.19 -23.53 -13.13
N GLN A 346 13.41 -23.33 -13.64
CA GLN A 346 14.48 -24.34 -13.62
C GLN A 346 15.33 -24.32 -12.35
N VAL A 347 15.39 -23.20 -11.64
CA VAL A 347 16.33 -23.00 -10.51
C VAL A 347 15.64 -22.67 -9.19
N ALA A 348 14.31 -22.54 -9.18
CA ALA A 348 13.57 -22.05 -8.02
C ALA A 348 13.81 -22.91 -6.77
N GLU A 349 13.76 -24.23 -6.91
CA GLU A 349 13.99 -25.18 -5.80
C GLU A 349 15.42 -25.08 -5.25
N ASP A 350 16.42 -25.09 -6.13
CA ASP A 350 17.85 -24.99 -5.75
C ASP A 350 18.20 -23.67 -5.02
N TRP A 351 17.39 -22.64 -5.25
CA TRP A 351 17.58 -21.31 -4.70
C TRP A 351 16.56 -20.88 -3.65
N ASP A 352 15.71 -21.80 -3.17
CA ASP A 352 14.69 -21.54 -2.14
C ASP A 352 13.76 -20.37 -2.54
N LEU A 353 13.32 -20.38 -3.80
CA LEU A 353 12.41 -19.39 -4.40
C LEU A 353 10.99 -19.95 -4.60
N ASP A 354 10.64 -21.03 -3.91
CA ASP A 354 9.36 -21.75 -4.11
C ASP A 354 8.12 -20.94 -3.72
N ASP A 355 8.30 -19.82 -3.02
CA ASP A 355 7.22 -18.86 -2.77
C ASP A 355 6.88 -18.12 -4.08
N GLY A 356 5.62 -18.24 -4.52
CA GLY A 356 5.13 -17.69 -5.77
C GLY A 356 5.32 -16.17 -5.92
N VAL A 357 5.50 -15.45 -4.81
CA VAL A 357 5.79 -14.01 -4.78
C VAL A 357 7.06 -13.67 -5.58
N TRP A 358 8.12 -14.48 -5.48
CA TRP A 358 9.40 -14.20 -6.16
C TRP A 358 9.29 -14.32 -7.68
N ARG A 359 8.51 -15.31 -8.13
CA ARG A 359 8.22 -15.53 -9.55
C ARG A 359 7.46 -14.35 -10.13
N GLU A 360 6.44 -13.88 -9.42
CA GLU A 360 5.61 -12.75 -9.81
C GLU A 360 6.44 -11.45 -9.89
N LEU A 361 7.23 -11.18 -8.85
CA LEU A 361 8.12 -10.01 -8.79
C LEU A 361 9.15 -9.98 -9.93
N LEU A 362 9.74 -11.13 -10.28
CA LEU A 362 10.65 -11.24 -11.43
C LEU A 362 9.93 -10.94 -12.75
N GLY A 363 8.72 -11.46 -12.93
CA GLY A 363 7.89 -11.19 -14.11
C GLY A 363 7.60 -9.69 -14.27
N TRP A 364 7.22 -9.02 -13.19
CA TRP A 364 7.04 -7.56 -13.19
C TRP A 364 8.32 -6.80 -13.51
N ALA A 365 9.44 -7.17 -12.88
CA ALA A 365 10.72 -6.52 -13.14
C ALA A 365 11.12 -6.64 -14.62
N ALA A 366 10.87 -7.80 -15.24
CA ALA A 366 11.08 -8.01 -16.66
C ALA A 366 10.15 -7.15 -17.54
N LYS A 367 8.88 -6.98 -17.16
CA LYS A 367 7.95 -6.09 -17.89
C LYS A 367 8.41 -4.64 -17.90
N VAL A 368 8.89 -4.14 -16.75
CA VAL A 368 9.19 -2.71 -16.58
C VAL A 368 10.67 -2.34 -16.65
N HIS A 369 11.57 -3.28 -16.98
CA HIS A 369 13.02 -3.00 -16.97
C HIS A 369 13.45 -1.84 -17.88
N GLU A 370 12.68 -1.53 -18.93
CA GLU A 370 12.98 -0.48 -19.92
C GLU A 370 12.24 0.84 -19.70
N VAL A 371 11.44 0.99 -18.64
CA VAL A 371 10.71 2.26 -18.40
C VAL A 371 11.62 3.49 -18.29
N GLY A 372 12.89 3.28 -17.95
CA GLY A 372 13.88 4.37 -17.91
C GLY A 372 14.39 4.85 -19.27
N LEU A 373 14.11 4.14 -20.37
CA LEU A 373 14.57 4.52 -21.71
C LEU A 373 13.91 5.80 -22.22
N ASP A 374 12.69 6.09 -21.79
CA ASP A 374 11.95 7.32 -22.13
C ASP A 374 12.65 8.58 -21.57
N ILE A 375 13.44 8.44 -20.50
CA ILE A 375 14.27 9.52 -19.95
C ILE A 375 15.57 9.64 -20.74
N ALA A 376 16.37 8.56 -20.77
CA ALA A 376 17.65 8.53 -21.46
C ALA A 376 18.15 7.10 -21.64
N HIS A 377 18.78 6.83 -22.79
CA HIS A 377 19.47 5.56 -23.05
C HIS A 377 20.66 5.33 -22.09
N TYR A 378 21.40 6.40 -21.75
CA TYR A 378 22.49 6.30 -20.78
C TYR A 378 21.93 6.13 -19.37
N GLN A 379 22.39 5.12 -18.64
CA GLN A 379 21.96 4.84 -17.26
C GLN A 379 20.46 4.55 -17.08
N TYR A 380 19.75 4.03 -18.09
CA TYR A 380 18.30 3.79 -18.00
C TYR A 380 17.87 2.88 -16.84
N HIS A 381 18.68 1.93 -16.39
CA HIS A 381 18.45 1.16 -15.15
C HIS A 381 18.31 2.03 -13.90
N LYS A 382 19.04 3.16 -13.83
CA LYS A 382 18.92 4.13 -12.74
C LYS A 382 17.65 4.96 -12.87
N HIS A 383 17.33 5.39 -14.09
CA HIS A 383 16.12 6.16 -14.39
C HIS A 383 14.87 5.33 -14.15
N GLY A 384 14.84 4.08 -14.60
CA GLY A 384 13.73 3.16 -14.39
C GLY A 384 13.51 2.84 -12.92
N SER A 385 14.60 2.56 -12.18
CA SER A 385 14.56 2.41 -10.72
C SER A 385 13.98 3.65 -10.03
N TYR A 386 14.44 4.86 -10.40
CA TYR A 386 13.92 6.12 -9.86
C TYR A 386 12.43 6.32 -10.17
N LEU A 387 12.02 6.07 -11.42
CA LEU A 387 10.62 6.17 -11.84
C LEU A 387 9.74 5.22 -11.04
N ILE A 388 10.15 3.96 -10.87
CA ILE A 388 9.40 2.95 -10.12
C ILE A 388 9.34 3.35 -8.64
N GLU A 389 10.46 3.70 -8.00
CA GLU A 389 10.55 4.03 -6.57
C GLU A 389 9.71 5.26 -6.18
N HIS A 390 9.55 6.21 -7.09
CA HIS A 390 8.87 7.48 -6.82
C HIS A 390 7.51 7.65 -7.51
N SER A 391 7.03 6.64 -8.25
CA SER A 391 5.67 6.62 -8.81
C SER A 391 4.64 6.13 -7.80
N ASP A 392 3.37 6.47 -8.03
CA ASP A 392 2.26 5.84 -7.32
C ASP A 392 1.87 4.53 -8.01
N LEU A 393 2.35 3.41 -7.48
CA LEU A 393 2.03 2.09 -8.01
C LEU A 393 0.86 1.49 -7.20
N ALA A 394 -0.35 1.65 -7.72
CA ALA A 394 -1.55 1.11 -7.06
C ALA A 394 -1.45 -0.42 -6.89
N GLY A 395 -1.85 -0.90 -5.73
CA GLY A 395 -1.76 -2.32 -5.37
C GLY A 395 -0.39 -2.77 -4.82
N PHE A 396 0.66 -1.95 -4.89
CA PHE A 396 1.98 -2.29 -4.33
C PHE A 396 2.14 -1.76 -2.91
N SER A 397 2.77 -2.55 -2.04
CA SER A 397 3.31 -2.05 -0.77
C SER A 397 4.54 -1.17 -1.03
N ARG A 398 4.99 -0.38 -0.04
CA ARG A 398 6.25 0.37 -0.16
C ARG A 398 7.46 -0.56 -0.34
N GLU A 399 7.40 -1.73 0.26
CA GLU A 399 8.46 -2.71 0.24
C GLU A 399 8.54 -3.40 -1.13
N ASP A 400 7.40 -3.91 -1.65
CA ASP A 400 7.30 -4.52 -2.98
C ASP A 400 7.77 -3.56 -4.07
N GLN A 401 7.36 -2.29 -3.97
CA GLN A 401 7.76 -1.24 -4.90
C GLN A 401 9.28 -1.00 -4.87
N LEU A 402 9.89 -1.04 -3.68
CA LEU A 402 11.34 -0.89 -3.53
C LEU A 402 12.09 -2.12 -4.06
N MET A 403 11.60 -3.32 -3.79
CA MET A 403 12.16 -4.57 -4.35
C MET A 403 12.11 -4.53 -5.88
N LEU A 404 10.97 -4.18 -6.48
CA LEU A 404 10.82 -4.02 -7.92
C LEU A 404 11.79 -2.95 -8.48
N ALA A 405 11.89 -1.80 -7.81
CA ALA A 405 12.82 -0.74 -8.19
C ALA A 405 14.29 -1.20 -8.12
N LEU A 406 14.66 -2.03 -7.13
CA LEU A 406 16.01 -2.58 -6.99
C LEU A 406 16.34 -3.63 -8.04
N LEU A 407 15.39 -4.49 -8.43
CA LEU A 407 15.58 -5.41 -9.55
C LEU A 407 15.83 -4.64 -10.84
N VAL A 408 15.03 -3.60 -11.12
CA VAL A 408 15.26 -2.70 -12.25
C VAL A 408 16.55 -1.89 -12.08
N ARG A 409 16.98 -1.59 -10.85
CA ARG A 409 18.27 -0.93 -10.63
C ARG A 409 19.45 -1.83 -11.00
N GLY A 410 19.36 -3.10 -10.60
CA GLY A 410 20.43 -4.09 -10.72
C GLY A 410 20.48 -4.80 -12.07
N HIS A 411 19.48 -4.65 -12.94
CA HIS A 411 19.35 -5.44 -14.18
C HIS A 411 20.48 -5.22 -15.21
N ARG A 412 21.39 -4.26 -15.01
CA ARG A 412 22.62 -4.13 -15.81
C ARG A 412 23.70 -3.37 -15.04
N ARG A 413 24.97 -3.63 -15.38
CA ARG A 413 26.16 -3.02 -14.76
C ARG A 413 26.22 -3.34 -13.25
N ASN A 414 26.63 -2.38 -12.42
CA ASN A 414 26.85 -2.59 -10.99
C ASN A 414 25.55 -2.86 -10.23
N ILE A 415 25.47 -4.03 -9.59
CA ILE A 415 24.39 -4.37 -8.64
C ILE A 415 24.71 -3.71 -7.28
N PRO A 416 23.83 -2.86 -6.72
CA PRO A 416 24.09 -2.15 -5.47
C PRO A 416 23.89 -3.05 -4.25
N ARG A 417 24.85 -3.95 -3.97
CA ARG A 417 24.76 -4.98 -2.91
C ARG A 417 24.27 -4.46 -1.55
N ASP A 418 24.77 -3.30 -1.11
CA ASP A 418 24.39 -2.71 0.19
C ASP A 418 22.88 -2.46 0.28
N ARG A 419 22.26 -2.02 -0.81
CA ARG A 419 20.80 -1.78 -0.87
C ARG A 419 19.98 -3.07 -0.84
N PHE A 420 20.51 -4.16 -1.35
CA PHE A 420 19.87 -5.47 -1.26
C PHE A 420 20.00 -6.04 0.16
N ALA A 421 21.13 -5.78 0.84
CA ALA A 421 21.36 -6.21 2.21
C ALA A 421 20.40 -5.57 3.22
N ASP A 422 19.80 -4.42 2.90
CA ASP A 422 18.77 -3.77 3.72
C ASP A 422 17.52 -4.66 3.93
N PHE A 423 17.31 -5.68 3.10
CA PHE A 423 16.21 -6.66 3.19
C PHE A 423 16.58 -7.93 3.99
N GLY A 424 17.74 -7.97 4.64
CA GLY A 424 18.18 -9.12 5.41
C GLY A 424 18.27 -10.40 4.56
N ASP A 425 17.62 -11.47 5.01
CA ASP A 425 17.66 -12.79 4.35
C ASP A 425 16.99 -12.78 2.97
N GLU A 426 16.02 -11.91 2.72
CA GLU A 426 15.40 -11.77 1.40
C GLU A 426 16.33 -11.10 0.38
N GLY A 427 17.35 -10.37 0.86
CA GLY A 427 18.33 -9.69 0.02
C GLY A 427 19.07 -10.63 -0.93
N ILE A 428 19.40 -11.85 -0.49
CA ILE A 428 20.04 -12.85 -1.37
C ILE A 428 19.09 -13.37 -2.43
N LYS A 429 17.80 -13.57 -2.09
CA LYS A 429 16.76 -13.98 -3.04
C LYS A 429 16.57 -12.92 -4.13
N LEU A 430 16.54 -11.65 -3.74
CA LEU A 430 16.48 -10.52 -4.68
C LEU A 430 17.72 -10.46 -5.60
N ILE A 431 18.93 -10.74 -5.09
CA ILE A 431 20.13 -10.83 -5.96
C ILE A 431 19.97 -11.98 -6.97
N ARG A 432 19.49 -13.15 -6.56
CA ARG A 432 19.22 -14.29 -7.46
C ARG A 432 18.21 -13.93 -8.55
N LEU A 433 17.11 -13.26 -8.21
CA LEU A 433 16.16 -12.72 -9.19
C LEU A 433 16.83 -11.73 -10.15
N CYS A 434 17.73 -10.88 -9.64
CA CYS A 434 18.48 -9.94 -10.47
C CYS A 434 19.39 -10.68 -11.46
N VAL A 435 20.05 -11.77 -11.05
CA VAL A 435 20.86 -12.63 -11.94
C VAL A 435 19.99 -13.22 -13.05
N LEU A 436 18.79 -13.74 -12.74
CA LEU A 436 17.86 -14.29 -13.73
C LEU A 436 17.37 -13.23 -14.71
N LEU A 437 17.05 -12.03 -14.21
CA LEU A 437 16.63 -10.91 -15.04
C LEU A 437 17.75 -10.49 -16.00
N ARG A 438 18.99 -10.41 -15.52
CA ARG A 438 20.17 -10.07 -16.32
C ARG A 438 20.44 -11.10 -17.39
N PHE A 439 20.36 -12.39 -17.05
CA PHE A 439 20.43 -13.49 -18.01
C PHE A 439 19.38 -13.32 -19.11
N ALA A 440 18.11 -13.12 -18.75
CA ALA A 440 17.01 -13.00 -19.72
C ALA A 440 17.15 -11.79 -20.64
N ILE A 441 17.61 -10.65 -20.10
CA ILE A 441 17.88 -9.44 -20.89
C ILE A 441 19.03 -9.68 -21.87
N LEU A 442 20.15 -10.24 -21.41
CA LEU A 442 21.29 -10.55 -22.28
C LEU A 442 20.92 -11.53 -23.38
N PHE A 443 20.11 -12.54 -23.05
CA PHE A 443 19.61 -13.54 -23.99
C PHE A 443 18.76 -12.92 -25.12
N HIS A 444 18.12 -11.77 -24.88
CA HIS A 444 17.27 -11.10 -25.86
C HIS A 444 17.75 -9.69 -26.25
N HIS A 445 19.01 -9.33 -25.95
CA HIS A 445 19.48 -7.94 -26.11
C HIS A 445 19.60 -7.50 -27.57
N ILE A 446 19.81 -8.43 -28.50
CA ILE A 446 19.98 -8.15 -29.94
C ILE A 446 18.67 -7.68 -30.60
N ARG A 447 17.51 -7.81 -29.92
CA ARG A 447 16.15 -7.42 -30.39
C ARG A 447 15.77 -7.92 -31.80
N GLY A 448 16.56 -8.81 -32.40
CA GLY A 448 16.42 -9.27 -33.78
C GLY A 448 15.67 -10.60 -33.90
N THR A 449 15.48 -11.05 -35.13
CA THR A 449 14.81 -12.31 -35.48
C THR A 449 15.71 -13.55 -35.33
N GLN A 450 16.86 -13.42 -34.65
CA GLN A 450 17.77 -14.54 -34.47
C GLN A 450 17.11 -15.59 -33.57
N GLU A 451 17.02 -16.82 -34.06
CA GLU A 451 16.51 -17.94 -33.28
C GLU A 451 17.52 -18.27 -32.19
N MET A 452 17.15 -17.94 -30.96
CA MET A 452 17.94 -18.29 -29.78
C MET A 452 17.66 -19.74 -29.36
N PRO A 453 18.68 -20.50 -28.90
CA PRO A 453 18.53 -21.91 -28.59
C PRO A 453 17.72 -22.15 -27.32
N GLN A 454 17.31 -23.40 -27.10
CA GLN A 454 16.94 -23.83 -25.76
C GLN A 454 18.21 -24.01 -24.91
N VAL A 455 18.15 -23.58 -23.66
CA VAL A 455 19.27 -23.67 -22.71
C VAL A 455 18.78 -24.28 -21.41
N VAL A 456 19.64 -25.04 -20.76
CA VAL A 456 19.39 -25.61 -19.43
C VAL A 456 20.11 -24.76 -18.40
N LEU A 457 19.41 -24.37 -17.34
CA LEU A 457 19.99 -23.62 -16.23
C LEU A 457 20.07 -24.53 -15.01
N GLN A 458 21.21 -24.49 -14.33
CA GLN A 458 21.45 -25.22 -13.09
C GLN A 458 22.01 -24.25 -12.05
N ALA A 459 21.42 -24.26 -10.86
CA ALA A 459 21.86 -23.43 -9.76
C ALA A 459 22.59 -24.26 -8.70
N ASN A 460 23.65 -23.71 -8.12
CA ASN A 460 24.33 -24.31 -6.99
C ASN A 460 24.94 -23.22 -6.09
N GLY A 461 24.41 -23.07 -4.88
CA GLY A 461 24.80 -21.98 -3.99
C GLY A 461 24.65 -20.62 -4.67
N ASP A 462 25.75 -19.85 -4.72
CA ASP A 462 25.79 -18.54 -5.40
C ASP A 462 26.37 -18.65 -6.81
N SER A 463 26.05 -19.74 -7.52
CA SER A 463 26.43 -19.94 -8.92
C SER A 463 25.24 -20.26 -9.81
N LEU A 464 25.34 -19.85 -11.07
CA LEU A 464 24.43 -20.20 -12.15
C LEU A 464 25.24 -20.77 -13.32
N ASP A 465 24.96 -22.03 -13.67
CA ASP A 465 25.48 -22.67 -14.88
C ASP A 465 24.42 -22.59 -15.98
N VAL A 466 24.78 -22.02 -17.13
CA VAL A 466 23.93 -21.95 -18.33
C VAL A 466 24.52 -22.86 -19.40
N LEU A 467 23.81 -23.93 -19.72
CA LEU A 467 24.22 -24.95 -20.67
C LEU A 467 23.57 -24.67 -22.03
N PHE A 468 24.39 -24.26 -22.99
CA PHE A 468 24.03 -24.07 -24.39
C PHE A 468 24.16 -25.40 -25.16
N PRO A 469 23.50 -25.53 -26.33
CA PRO A 469 23.77 -26.65 -27.22
C PRO A 469 25.24 -26.69 -27.64
N GLU A 470 25.75 -27.89 -27.86
CA GLU A 470 27.14 -28.14 -28.24
C GLU A 470 27.53 -27.28 -29.47
N ASN A 471 28.70 -26.64 -29.40
CA ASN A 471 29.27 -25.70 -30.40
C ASN A 471 28.47 -24.40 -30.64
N TRP A 472 27.32 -24.18 -30.00
CA TRP A 472 26.51 -22.98 -30.28
C TRP A 472 27.21 -21.68 -29.89
N LEU A 473 27.88 -21.64 -28.72
CA LEU A 473 28.62 -20.46 -28.28
C LEU A 473 29.83 -20.16 -29.16
N ASP A 474 30.50 -21.20 -29.67
CA ASP A 474 31.66 -21.05 -30.57
C ASP A 474 31.24 -20.41 -31.91
N GLU A 475 30.02 -20.73 -32.38
CA GLU A 475 29.40 -20.12 -33.56
C GLU A 475 28.83 -18.71 -33.29
N ASN A 476 28.63 -18.34 -32.01
CA ASN A 476 28.02 -17.08 -31.59
C ASN A 476 28.94 -16.28 -30.64
N GLN A 477 30.15 -15.96 -31.12
CA GLN A 477 31.22 -15.33 -30.34
C GLN A 477 30.84 -14.02 -29.63
N LEU A 478 29.92 -13.23 -30.21
CA LEU A 478 29.44 -12.01 -29.56
C LEU A 478 28.65 -12.34 -28.28
N THR A 479 27.74 -13.32 -28.36
CA THR A 479 26.98 -13.80 -27.21
C THR A 479 27.91 -14.37 -26.14
N GLN A 480 28.93 -15.14 -26.54
CA GLN A 480 29.94 -15.67 -25.61
C GLN A 480 30.70 -14.54 -24.89
N ALA A 481 31.10 -13.49 -25.62
CA ALA A 481 31.79 -12.33 -25.05
C ALA A 481 30.89 -11.55 -24.07
N ASP A 482 29.60 -11.36 -24.41
CA ASP A 482 28.64 -10.69 -23.54
C ASP A 482 28.44 -11.43 -22.21
N PHE A 483 28.31 -12.75 -22.25
CA PHE A 483 28.24 -13.57 -21.03
C PHE A 483 29.54 -13.55 -20.23
N GLY A 484 30.70 -13.46 -20.88
CA GLY A 484 31.99 -13.26 -20.20
C GLY A 484 32.04 -11.94 -19.42
N LEU A 485 31.62 -10.84 -20.05
CA LEU A 485 31.53 -9.53 -19.38
C LEU A 485 30.50 -9.55 -18.24
N GLU A 486 29.39 -10.27 -18.43
CA GLU A 486 28.38 -10.43 -17.38
C GLU A 486 28.93 -11.19 -16.17
N ALA A 487 29.67 -12.27 -16.39
CA ALA A 487 30.32 -13.02 -15.31
C ALA A 487 31.24 -12.12 -14.47
N GLU A 488 32.00 -11.22 -15.10
CA GLU A 488 32.82 -10.22 -14.37
C GLU A 488 31.98 -9.29 -13.49
N TRP A 489 30.77 -8.89 -13.92
CA TRP A 489 29.88 -8.08 -13.10
C TRP A 489 29.35 -8.85 -11.89
N LEU A 490 28.98 -10.11 -12.07
CA LEU A 490 28.40 -10.94 -11.00
C LEU A 490 29.41 -11.31 -9.92
N THR A 491 30.69 -11.48 -10.27
CA THR A 491 31.74 -11.73 -9.25
C THR A 491 31.83 -10.62 -8.20
N ARG A 492 31.48 -9.37 -8.56
CA ARG A 492 31.49 -8.22 -7.63
C ARG A 492 30.45 -8.32 -6.53
N VAL A 493 29.40 -9.12 -6.73
CA VAL A 493 28.39 -9.42 -5.72
C VAL A 493 28.52 -10.84 -5.15
N GLY A 494 29.62 -11.54 -5.45
CA GLY A 494 29.88 -12.89 -4.97
C GLY A 494 29.17 -13.98 -5.74
N PHE A 495 28.60 -13.68 -6.92
CA PHE A 495 27.97 -14.67 -7.78
C PHE A 495 28.90 -15.14 -8.89
N VAL A 496 28.82 -16.43 -9.21
CA VAL A 496 29.56 -17.04 -10.32
C VAL A 496 28.59 -17.39 -11.44
N LEU A 497 28.89 -16.95 -12.66
CA LEU A 497 28.15 -17.35 -13.85
C LEU A 497 29.08 -18.14 -14.76
N ASN A 498 28.71 -19.38 -15.05
CA ASN A 498 29.40 -20.19 -16.04
C ASN A 498 28.47 -20.40 -17.23
N VAL A 499 29.00 -20.18 -18.44
CA VAL A 499 28.33 -20.54 -19.69
C VAL A 499 29.14 -21.64 -20.35
N ARG A 500 28.48 -22.73 -20.73
CA ARG A 500 29.13 -23.91 -21.32
C ARG A 500 28.35 -24.44 -22.51
#